data_AF-A0A853U9Q1-F1
#
_entry.id   AF-A0A853U9Q1-F1
#
_cell.length_a   1.000
_cell.length_b   1.000
_cell.length_c   1.000
_cell.angle_alpha   90.00
_cell.angle_beta   90.00
_cell.angle_gamma   90.00
#
_symmetry.space_group_name_H-M   'P 1'
#
loop_
_entity.id
_entity.type
_entity.pdbx_description
1 polymer ?
#
loop_
_entity_poly.entity_id
_entity_poly.type
_entity_poly.pdbx_seq_one_letter_code
_entity_poly.pdbx_strand_id
1 'polypeptide(L)'
;MLELVAALAAGLAASLIGWPVTSLILRAAASRREKPALDIKQEPAVQDAPAIDSPGLLRGGLWIGLLERFTAAVAIALGQPEVLAVIVALKGLGRFPELRASRAAGERFIIGSLASLAVAGVLGEAARFLVRYA
;
A
#
# COMPACT_ATOMS: atom_id res chain seq x y z
N MET A 1 1.89 -29.04 -0.86
CA MET A 1 0.56 -28.59 -1.34
C MET A 1 -0.11 -27.63 -0.36
N LEU A 2 -0.18 -27.98 0.94
CA LEU A 2 -0.77 -27.13 1.98
C LEU A 2 -0.10 -25.73 2.07
N GLU A 3 1.23 -25.66 2.03
CA GLU A 3 2.00 -24.40 2.04
C GLU A 3 1.57 -23.43 0.93
N LEU A 4 1.47 -23.93 -0.31
CA LEU A 4 1.07 -23.12 -1.46
C LEU A 4 -0.37 -22.62 -1.31
N VAL A 5 -1.28 -23.48 -0.85
CA VAL A 5 -2.70 -23.10 -0.62
C VAL A 5 -2.80 -22.02 0.45
N ALA A 6 -2.07 -22.17 1.57
CA ALA A 6 -2.04 -21.18 2.64
C ALA A 6 -1.42 -19.84 2.17
N ALA A 7 -0.35 -19.88 1.38
CA ALA A 7 0.27 -18.69 0.81
C ALA A 7 -0.68 -17.94 -0.13
N LEU A 8 -1.38 -18.65 -1.02
CA LEU A 8 -2.37 -18.05 -1.93
C LEU A 8 -3.56 -17.46 -1.16
N ALA A 9 -4.05 -18.17 -0.13
CA ALA A 9 -5.12 -17.67 0.73
C ALA A 9 -4.70 -16.39 1.48
N ALA A 10 -3.47 -16.34 2.01
CA ALA A 10 -2.90 -15.15 2.63
C ALA A 10 -2.77 -13.99 1.65
N GLY A 11 -2.33 -14.26 0.42
CA GLY A 11 -2.27 -13.28 -0.67
C GLY A 11 -3.63 -12.65 -0.97
N LEU A 12 -4.67 -13.46 -1.09
CA LEU A 12 -6.04 -12.99 -1.32
C LEU A 12 -6.58 -12.20 -0.11
N ALA A 13 -6.39 -12.72 1.11
CA ALA A 13 -6.79 -12.03 2.34
C ALA A 13 -6.10 -10.67 2.47
N ALA A 14 -4.78 -10.60 2.26
CA ALA A 14 -4.03 -9.35 2.30
C ALA A 14 -4.50 -8.35 1.25
N SER A 15 -4.81 -8.84 0.05
CA SER A 15 -5.30 -8.00 -1.05
C SER A 15 -6.65 -7.34 -0.73
N LEU A 16 -7.58 -8.12 -0.19
CA LEU A 16 -8.96 -7.71 0.10
C LEU A 16 -9.09 -6.93 1.42
N ILE A 17 -8.46 -7.41 2.49
CA ILE A 17 -8.50 -6.81 3.84
C ILE A 17 -7.55 -5.60 3.94
N GLY A 18 -6.43 -5.63 3.22
CA GLY A 18 -5.44 -4.55 3.28
C GLY A 18 -5.99 -3.21 2.79
N TRP A 19 -6.89 -3.20 1.81
CA TRP A 19 -7.46 -1.95 1.28
C TRP A 19 -8.22 -1.12 2.33
N PRO A 20 -9.22 -1.65 3.06
CA PRO A 20 -9.93 -0.88 4.08
C PRO A 20 -9.00 -0.46 5.22
N VAL A 21 -8.09 -1.34 5.67
CA VAL A 21 -7.15 -1.02 6.76
C VAL A 21 -6.21 0.13 6.39
N THR A 22 -5.57 0.07 5.21
CA THR A 22 -4.69 1.15 4.75
C THR A 22 -5.47 2.45 4.54
N SER A 23 -6.70 2.37 4.02
CA SER A 23 -7.55 3.56 3.84
C SER A 23 -7.90 4.24 5.17
N LEU A 24 -8.16 3.44 6.22
CA LEU A 24 -8.45 3.95 7.56
C LEU A 24 -7.23 4.63 8.18
N ILE A 25 -6.06 4.01 8.06
CA ILE A 25 -4.79 4.59 8.55
C ILE A 25 -4.50 5.92 7.87
N LEU A 26 -4.68 6.00 6.55
CA LEU A 26 -4.50 7.26 5.82
C LEU A 26 -5.49 8.34 6.25
N ARG A 27 -6.76 7.99 6.48
CA ARG A 27 -7.77 8.93 7.00
C ARG A 27 -7.39 9.45 8.40
N ALA A 28 -6.95 8.56 9.28
CA ALA A 28 -6.48 8.93 10.62
C ALA A 28 -5.24 9.83 10.55
N ALA A 29 -4.31 9.57 9.64
CA ALA A 29 -3.13 10.40 9.43
C ALA A 29 -3.47 11.80 8.88
N ALA A 30 -4.45 11.91 7.99
CA ALA A 30 -4.92 13.19 7.46
C ALA A 30 -5.59 14.09 8.52
N SER A 31 -6.16 13.47 9.56
CA SER A 31 -6.95 14.16 10.61
C SER A 31 -6.10 15.02 11.57
N ARG A 32 -4.76 14.97 11.50
CA ARG A 32 -3.87 15.78 12.36
C ARG A 32 -3.49 17.15 11.77
N ARG A 33 -3.99 17.51 10.58
CA ARG A 33 -3.61 18.73 9.87
C ARG A 33 -4.68 19.82 9.96
N GLU A 34 -5.04 20.23 11.19
CA GLU A 34 -5.77 21.48 11.43
C GLU A 34 -4.97 22.40 12.37
N LYS A 35 -4.24 23.33 11.75
CA LYS A 35 -4.34 24.77 12.06
C LYS A 35 -4.06 25.51 10.75
N PRO A 36 -5.03 26.28 10.21
CA PRO A 36 -4.77 27.14 9.07
C PRO A 36 -3.90 28.30 9.54
N ALA A 37 -2.61 28.26 9.20
CA ALA A 37 -1.78 29.45 9.25
C ALA A 37 -2.08 30.28 8.00
N LEU A 38 -2.46 31.51 8.26
CA LEU A 38 -2.92 32.53 7.34
C LEU A 38 -1.95 32.77 6.16
N ASP A 39 -2.55 32.95 4.98
CA ASP A 39 -2.10 33.76 3.85
C ASP A 39 -0.74 33.42 3.20
N ILE A 40 -0.78 32.51 2.21
CA ILE A 40 0.00 32.64 0.97
C ILE A 40 -0.89 32.21 -0.20
N LYS A 41 -1.00 33.10 -1.19
CA LYS A 41 -1.58 32.91 -2.53
C LYS A 41 -1.80 31.44 -2.92
N GLN A 42 -3.07 31.16 -3.15
CA GLN A 42 -3.61 29.95 -3.74
C GLN A 42 -3.03 29.74 -5.14
N GLU A 43 -1.87 29.08 -5.24
CA GLU A 43 -1.63 28.16 -6.35
C GLU A 43 -2.72 27.08 -6.27
N PRO A 44 -3.28 26.64 -7.40
CA PRO A 44 -4.43 25.75 -7.37
C PRO A 44 -4.04 24.54 -6.55
N ALA A 45 -4.67 24.43 -5.39
CA ALA A 45 -4.72 23.18 -4.67
C ALA A 45 -5.07 22.15 -5.72
N VAL A 46 -4.13 21.24 -5.99
CA VAL A 46 -4.51 19.91 -6.41
C VAL A 46 -5.23 19.37 -5.18
N GLN A 47 -6.50 19.81 -5.09
CA GLN A 47 -7.61 19.12 -4.45
C GLN A 47 -7.32 17.65 -4.64
N ASP A 48 -7.60 16.83 -3.62
CA ASP A 48 -7.82 15.40 -3.84
C ASP A 48 -8.60 15.29 -5.15
N ALA A 49 -7.89 14.96 -6.24
CA ALA A 49 -8.56 14.85 -7.50
C ALA A 49 -9.57 13.75 -7.22
N PRO A 50 -10.89 13.99 -7.40
CA PRO A 50 -11.77 12.85 -7.56
C PRO A 50 -11.05 12.01 -8.60
N ALA A 51 -10.81 10.72 -8.32
CA ALA A 51 -10.15 9.82 -9.25
C ALA A 51 -10.67 10.20 -10.62
N ILE A 52 -9.85 10.89 -11.44
CA ILE A 52 -10.32 11.35 -12.72
C ILE A 52 -10.39 10.03 -13.45
N ASP A 53 -11.60 9.48 -13.48
CA ASP A 53 -12.05 8.46 -14.39
C ASP A 53 -11.92 9.09 -15.78
N SER A 54 -10.68 9.32 -16.21
CA SER A 54 -10.32 9.46 -17.61
C SER A 54 -10.69 8.11 -18.19
N PRO A 55 -11.69 8.03 -19.08
CA PRO A 55 -12.07 6.77 -19.69
C PRO A 55 -10.83 6.19 -20.38
N GLY A 56 -10.20 5.18 -19.78
CA GLY A 56 -8.97 4.56 -20.28
C GLY A 56 -7.77 4.56 -19.35
N LEU A 57 -7.74 5.34 -18.25
CA LEU A 57 -6.68 5.21 -17.26
C LEU A 57 -7.05 4.11 -16.27
N LEU A 58 -6.30 2.99 -16.30
CA LEU A 58 -6.44 1.92 -15.32
C LEU A 58 -6.47 2.52 -13.90
N ARG A 59 -7.25 1.94 -12.98
CA ARG A 59 -7.22 2.28 -11.54
C ARG A 59 -5.86 1.92 -10.93
N GLY A 60 -4.82 2.64 -11.32
CA GLY A 60 -3.42 2.25 -11.16
C GLY A 60 -3.07 2.08 -9.69
N GLY A 61 -3.51 3.02 -8.83
CA GLY A 61 -3.29 2.92 -7.40
C GLY A 61 -3.94 1.69 -6.74
N LEU A 62 -5.14 1.30 -7.20
CA LEU A 62 -5.85 0.12 -6.67
C LEU A 62 -5.18 -1.18 -7.11
N TRP A 63 -4.95 -1.33 -8.42
CA TRP A 63 -4.35 -2.55 -8.98
C TRP A 63 -2.91 -2.77 -8.51
N ILE A 64 -2.10 -1.70 -8.48
CA ILE A 64 -0.75 -1.75 -7.91
C ILE A 64 -0.82 -2.22 -6.45
N GLY A 65 -1.69 -1.62 -5.63
CA GLY A 65 -1.83 -2.00 -4.23
C GLY A 65 -2.30 -3.44 -4.04
N LEU A 66 -3.15 -3.96 -4.92
CA LEU A 66 -3.63 -5.35 -4.89
C LEU A 66 -2.48 -6.33 -5.20
N LEU A 67 -1.75 -6.07 -6.29
CA LEU A 67 -0.65 -6.92 -6.74
C LEU A 67 0.50 -6.93 -5.73
N GLU A 68 0.86 -5.78 -5.18
CA GLU A 68 1.91 -5.68 -4.16
C GLU A 68 1.57 -6.47 -2.90
N ARG A 69 0.33 -6.33 -2.38
CA ARG A 69 -0.09 -7.06 -1.18
C ARG A 69 -0.16 -8.56 -1.40
N PHE A 70 -0.70 -8.98 -2.54
CA PHE A 70 -0.72 -10.38 -2.92
C PHE A 70 0.69 -10.96 -2.94
N THR A 71 1.60 -10.30 -3.67
CA THR A 71 2.98 -10.76 -3.84
C THR A 71 3.74 -10.75 -2.52
N ALA A 72 3.61 -9.70 -1.71
CA ALA A 72 4.28 -9.59 -0.42
C ALA A 72 3.81 -10.67 0.56
N ALA A 73 2.51 -10.90 0.70
CA ALA A 73 1.99 -11.92 1.60
C ALA A 73 2.37 -13.35 1.15
N VAL A 74 2.33 -13.63 -0.15
CA VAL A 74 2.77 -14.92 -0.71
C VAL A 74 4.26 -15.15 -0.47
N ALA A 75 5.10 -14.15 -0.77
CA ALA A 75 6.54 -14.27 -0.62
C ALA A 75 6.94 -14.52 0.85
N ILE A 76 6.32 -13.81 1.79
CA ILE A 76 6.52 -14.01 3.22
C ILE A 76 6.06 -15.41 3.64
N ALA A 77 4.87 -15.83 3.22
CA ALA A 77 4.35 -17.16 3.53
C ALA A 77 5.32 -18.28 3.08
N LEU A 78 5.90 -18.13 1.88
CA LEU A 78 6.87 -19.04 1.31
C LEU A 78 8.30 -18.88 1.89
N GLY A 79 8.55 -17.84 2.70
CA GLY A 79 9.84 -17.62 3.36
C GLY A 79 10.87 -16.89 2.50
N GLN A 80 10.42 -16.07 1.57
CA GLN A 80 11.22 -15.23 0.67
C GLN A 80 10.99 -13.73 0.96
N PRO A 81 11.31 -13.23 2.17
CA PRO A 81 11.07 -11.82 2.53
C PRO A 81 11.86 -10.82 1.66
N GLU A 82 12.94 -11.24 1.00
CA GLU A 82 13.73 -10.44 0.08
C GLU A 82 12.91 -9.84 -1.08
N VAL A 83 11.80 -10.48 -1.45
CA VAL A 83 10.87 -9.98 -2.48
C VAL A 83 10.26 -8.63 -2.08
N LEU A 84 10.12 -8.35 -0.78
CA LEU A 84 9.62 -7.05 -0.31
C LEU A 84 10.57 -5.91 -0.68
N ALA A 85 11.88 -6.14 -0.67
CA ALA A 85 12.85 -5.13 -1.06
C ALA A 85 12.66 -4.74 -2.54
N VAL A 86 12.41 -5.74 -3.40
CA VAL A 86 12.12 -5.53 -4.82
C VAL A 86 10.81 -4.76 -5.00
N ILE A 87 9.74 -5.14 -4.29
CA ILE A 87 8.45 -4.44 -4.33
C ILE A 87 8.61 -2.96 -3.94
N VAL A 88 9.28 -2.68 -2.82
CA VAL A 88 9.52 -1.33 -2.33
C VAL A 88 10.32 -0.51 -3.34
N ALA A 89 11.36 -1.11 -3.94
CA ALA A 89 12.17 -0.45 -4.96
C ALA A 89 11.37 -0.08 -6.20
N LEU A 90 10.62 -1.03 -6.78
CA LEU A 90 9.78 -0.80 -7.96
C LEU A 90 8.74 0.28 -7.70
N LYS A 91 8.08 0.21 -6.54
CA LYS A 91 7.06 1.18 -6.13
C LYS A 91 7.63 2.58 -5.98
N GLY A 92 8.79 2.72 -5.33
CA GLY A 92 9.47 3.99 -5.13
C GLY A 92 9.95 4.62 -6.43
N LEU A 93 10.55 3.83 -7.33
CA LEU A 93 11.02 4.29 -8.63
C LEU A 93 9.87 4.77 -9.53
N GLY A 94 8.78 4.01 -9.59
CA GLY A 94 7.62 4.33 -10.41
C GLY A 94 6.87 5.59 -10.00
N ARG A 95 7.15 6.15 -8.81
CA ARG A 95 6.52 7.37 -8.28
C ARG A 95 7.52 8.48 -7.95
N PHE A 96 8.80 8.29 -8.25
CA PHE A 96 9.85 9.24 -7.85
C PHE A 96 9.59 10.69 -8.31
N PRO A 97 9.15 10.95 -9.56
CA PRO A 97 8.84 12.31 -10.00
C PRO A 97 7.74 12.99 -9.16
N GLU A 98 6.67 12.27 -8.82
CA GLU A 98 5.56 12.80 -8.03
C GLU A 98 5.94 13.03 -6.57
N LEU A 99 6.75 12.14 -6.00
CA LEU A 99 7.23 12.27 -4.61
C LEU A 99 8.22 13.43 -4.46
N ARG A 100 9.01 13.73 -5.49
CA ARG A 100 9.90 14.90 -5.51
C ARG A 100 9.13 16.22 -5.62
N ALA A 101 7.98 16.21 -6.30
CA ALA A 101 7.17 17.41 -6.51
C ALA A 101 6.41 17.87 -5.26
N SER A 102 6.09 16.97 -4.31
CA SER A 102 5.31 17.32 -3.13
C SER A 102 5.70 16.50 -1.90
N ARG A 103 6.13 17.19 -0.83
CA ARG A 103 6.40 16.57 0.48
C ARG A 103 5.17 15.84 1.04
N ALA A 104 3.98 16.41 0.87
CA ALA A 104 2.74 15.81 1.33
C ALA A 104 2.42 14.51 0.55
N ALA A 105 2.73 14.46 -0.75
CA ALA A 105 2.61 13.24 -1.54
C ALA A 105 3.61 12.17 -1.06
N GLY A 106 4.84 12.58 -0.74
CA GLY A 106 5.87 11.76 -0.09
C GLY A 106 5.39 11.10 1.22
N GLU A 107 4.88 11.91 2.14
CA GLU A 107 4.38 11.43 3.44
C GLU A 107 3.21 10.47 3.29
N ARG A 108 2.22 10.80 2.44
CA ARG A 108 1.07 9.92 2.14
C ARG A 108 1.51 8.60 1.52
N PHE A 109 2.48 8.64 0.62
CA PHE A 109 3.03 7.44 -0.03
C PHE A 109 3.75 6.53 0.96
N ILE A 110 4.60 7.09 1.83
CA ILE A 110 5.34 6.31 2.85
C ILE A 110 4.36 5.68 3.84
N ILE A 111 3.44 6.47 4.41
CA ILE A 111 2.46 5.98 5.40
C ILE A 111 1.59 4.88 4.77
N GLY A 112 1.06 5.12 3.57
CA GLY A 112 0.22 4.15 2.87
C GLY A 112 0.95 2.85 2.53
N SER A 113 2.21 2.96 2.07
CA SER A 113 3.02 1.79 1.71
C SER A 113 3.39 0.95 2.92
N LEU A 114 3.87 1.59 4.00
CA LEU A 114 4.22 0.89 5.23
C LEU A 114 3.00 0.21 5.87
N ALA A 115 1.86 0.90 5.93
CA ALA A 115 0.61 0.33 6.42
C ALA A 115 0.16 -0.89 5.59
N SER A 116 0.23 -0.78 4.26
CA SER A 116 -0.16 -1.86 3.35
C SER A 116 0.77 -3.07 3.47
N LEU A 117 2.08 -2.86 3.53
CA LEU A 117 3.07 -3.94 3.69
C LEU A 117 3.00 -4.58 5.08
N ALA A 118 2.69 -3.82 6.12
CA ALA A 118 2.49 -4.37 7.46
C ALA A 118 1.33 -5.37 7.50
N VAL A 119 0.19 -5.05 6.88
CA VAL A 119 -0.95 -5.98 6.78
C VAL A 119 -0.58 -7.24 6.00
N ALA A 120 0.08 -7.07 4.84
CA ALA A 120 0.54 -8.21 4.05
C ALA A 120 1.54 -9.08 4.83
N GLY A 121 2.45 -8.46 5.58
CA GLY A 121 3.43 -9.17 6.39
C GLY A 121 2.82 -9.97 7.52
N VAL A 122 1.87 -9.38 8.27
CA VAL A 122 1.15 -10.10 9.32
C VAL A 122 0.41 -11.32 8.77
N LEU A 123 -0.28 -11.17 7.64
CA LEU A 123 -1.04 -12.28 7.05
C LEU A 123 -0.14 -13.35 6.43
N GLY A 124 0.96 -12.95 5.78
CA GLY A 124 1.96 -13.87 5.26
C GLY A 124 2.63 -14.70 6.36
N GLU A 125 3.07 -14.04 7.45
CA GLU A 125 3.67 -14.73 8.60
C GLU A 125 2.65 -15.61 9.33
N ALA A 126 1.40 -15.17 9.48
CA ALA A 126 0.35 -16.00 10.07
C ALA A 126 0.13 -17.30 9.27
N ALA A 127 0.11 -17.23 7.94
CA ALA A 127 -0.01 -18.42 7.10
C ALA A 127 1.21 -19.34 7.20
N ARG A 128 2.42 -18.77 7.20
CA ARG A 128 3.67 -19.52 7.40
C ARG A 128 3.68 -20.23 8.75
N PHE A 129 3.29 -19.53 9.80
CA PHE A 129 3.18 -20.06 11.16
C PHE A 129 2.19 -21.22 11.20
N LEU A 130 0.97 -21.03 10.71
CA LEU A 130 -0.06 -22.07 10.72
C LEU A 130 0.38 -23.35 10.01
N VAL A 131 1.08 -23.26 8.88
CA VAL A 131 1.54 -24.45 8.17
C VAL A 131 2.73 -25.13 8.86
N ARG A 132 3.60 -24.37 9.52
CA ARG A 132 4.75 -24.95 10.24
C ARG A 132 4.38 -25.71 11.51
N TYR A 133 3.24 -25.37 12.11
CA TYR A 133 2.78 -25.93 13.39
C TYR A 133 1.48 -26.75 13.27
N ALA A 134 0.99 -27.00 12.06
CA ALA A 134 -0.11 -27.92 11.76
C ALA A 134 0.41 -29.28 11.29
#